data_AF-A0A162FHS2-F1
#
_entry.id   AF-A0A162FHS2-F1
#
_cell.length_a   1.000
_cell.length_b   1.000
_cell.length_c   1.000
_cell.angle_alpha   90.00
_cell.angle_beta   90.00
_cell.angle_gamma   90.00
#
_symmetry.space_group_name_H-M   'P 1'
#
loop_
_entity.id
_entity.type
_entity.pdbx_description
1 polymer ?
#
loop_
_entity_poly.entity_id
_entity_poly.type
_entity_poly.pdbx_seq_one_letter_code
_entity_poly.pdbx_strand_id
1 'polypeptide(L)'
;MNYKGKKILKDVFEITSKERISFREIFGLTFVFKTSKISYKNSHFNGEVKAIGIIYKENEDYFFAPFEKENNLDLIAKEYVEKYLKK
;
A
#
# COMPACT_ATOMS: atom_id res chain seq x y z
N MET A 1 41.95 21.75 5.48
CA MET A 1 40.65 21.61 6.19
C MET A 1 39.83 20.52 5.51
N ASN A 2 39.62 19.39 6.19
CA ASN A 2 38.85 18.26 5.67
C ASN A 2 37.36 18.59 5.70
N TYR A 3 36.69 18.56 4.54
CA TYR A 3 35.26 18.78 4.42
C TYR A 3 34.47 17.70 5.16
N LYS A 4 34.02 18.01 6.39
CA LYS A 4 33.03 17.25 7.18
C LYS A 4 31.62 17.23 6.54
N GLY A 5 31.47 17.56 5.26
CA GLY A 5 30.19 17.71 4.58
C GLY A 5 29.51 16.40 4.12
N LYS A 6 30.27 15.31 3.93
CA LYS A 6 29.70 14.05 3.41
C LYS A 6 28.83 13.28 4.41
N LYS A 7 29.03 13.45 5.72
CA LYS A 7 28.24 12.72 6.75
C LYS A 7 26.87 13.35 7.00
N ILE A 8 26.79 14.68 6.93
CA ILE A 8 25.57 15.45 7.25
C ILE A 8 24.40 15.10 6.32
N LEU A 9 24.67 14.78 5.05
CA LEU A 9 23.60 14.47 4.09
C LEU A 9 22.91 13.12 4.30
N LYS A 10 23.56 12.11 4.93
CA LYS A 10 22.89 10.82 5.18
C LYS A 10 22.00 10.84 6.42
N ASP A 11 22.37 11.58 7.47
CA ASP A 11 21.61 11.64 8.73
C ASP A 11 20.37 12.58 8.69
N VAL A 12 20.23 13.35 7.60
CA VAL A 12 19.12 14.32 7.41
C VAL A 12 17.98 13.72 6.56
N PHE A 13 18.20 12.62 5.85
CA PHE A 13 17.28 12.07 4.83
C PHE A 13 16.79 10.66 5.15
N GLU A 14 16.40 10.40 6.40
CA GLU A 14 15.74 9.13 6.72
C GLU A 14 14.30 9.15 6.19
N ILE A 15 14.14 8.71 4.94
CA ILE A 15 12.86 8.59 4.26
C ILE A 15 12.25 7.25 4.67
N THR A 16 11.17 7.30 5.44
CA THR A 16 10.37 6.10 5.72
C THR A 16 9.16 6.09 4.80
N SER A 17 9.09 5.07 3.93
CA SER A 17 7.89 4.76 3.15
C SER A 17 7.06 3.72 3.89
N LYS A 18 5.78 4.01 4.11
CA LYS A 18 4.80 3.02 4.60
C LYS A 18 3.71 2.87 3.57
N GLU A 19 3.58 1.66 3.03
CA GLU A 19 2.46 1.26 2.19
C GLU A 19 1.40 0.57 3.06
N ARG A 20 0.13 0.92 2.84
CA ARG A 20 -1.01 0.28 3.51
C ARG A 20 -2.05 -0.11 2.48
N ILE A 21 -2.53 -1.34 2.59
CA ILE A 21 -3.65 -1.84 1.79
C ILE A 21 -4.93 -1.74 2.60
N SER A 22 -6.00 -1.31 1.95
CA SER A 22 -7.33 -1.24 2.53
C SER A 22 -8.38 -1.70 1.54
N PHE A 23 -9.48 -2.26 2.07
CA PHE A 23 -10.56 -2.83 1.28
C PHE A 23 -11.84 -2.07 1.59
N ARG A 24 -12.61 -1.73 0.57
CA ARG A 24 -13.88 -1.02 0.73
C ARG A 24 -14.91 -1.54 -0.25
N GLU A 25 -16.07 -1.91 0.26
CA GLU A 25 -17.21 -2.31 -0.57
C GLU A 25 -17.92 -1.08 -1.12
N ILE A 26 -18.09 -1.02 -2.43
CA ILE A 26 -18.75 0.07 -3.15
C ILE A 26 -19.60 -0.56 -4.26
N PHE A 27 -20.92 -0.33 -4.23
CA PHE A 27 -21.87 -0.89 -5.21
C PHE A 27 -21.76 -2.41 -5.42
N GLY A 28 -21.54 -3.18 -4.35
CA GLY A 28 -21.42 -4.64 -4.41
C GLY A 28 -20.07 -5.16 -4.93
N LEU A 29 -19.10 -4.27 -5.16
CA LEU A 29 -17.73 -4.62 -5.51
C LEU A 29 -16.78 -4.26 -4.37
N THR A 30 -15.83 -5.16 -4.06
CA THR A 30 -14.79 -4.88 -3.07
C THR A 30 -13.61 -4.21 -3.76
N PHE A 31 -13.43 -2.91 -3.55
CA PHE A 31 -12.28 -2.17 -4.07
C PHE A 31 -11.08 -2.29 -3.15
N VAL A 32 -9.90 -2.37 -3.75
CA VAL A 32 -8.61 -2.38 -3.06
C VAL A 32 -7.91 -1.04 -3.27
N PHE A 33 -7.55 -0.41 -2.17
CA PHE A 33 -6.85 0.88 -2.15
C PHE A 33 -5.47 0.72 -1.54
N LYS A 34 -4.46 1.27 -2.23
CA LYS A 34 -3.10 1.40 -1.74
C LYS A 34 -2.86 2.83 -1.29
N THR A 35 -2.46 2.98 -0.03
CA THR A 35 -2.08 4.26 0.55
C THR A 35 -0.58 4.28 0.77
N SER A 36 0.11 5.20 0.10
CA SER A 36 1.56 5.39 0.25
C SER A 36 1.81 6.64 1.07
N LYS A 37 2.41 6.49 2.27
CA LYS A 37 2.80 7.62 3.11
C LYS A 37 4.32 7.76 3.11
N ILE A 38 4.80 8.91 2.65
CA ILE A 38 6.21 9.29 2.74
C ILE A 38 6.33 10.24 3.94
N SER A 39 7.08 9.82 4.95
CA SER A 39 7.36 10.67 6.12
C SER A 39 8.81 11.12 6.14
N TYR A 40 9.01 12.40 6.48
CA TYR A 40 10.31 13.02 6.59
C TYR A 40 10.39 13.70 7.96
N LYS A 41 11.34 13.31 8.83
CA LYS A 41 11.55 13.82 10.21
C LYS A 41 10.47 14.82 10.72
N ASN A 42 9.39 14.27 11.29
CA ASN A 42 8.24 14.99 11.88
C ASN A 42 7.32 15.79 10.95
N SER A 43 7.56 15.80 9.64
CA SER A 43 6.67 16.36 8.63
C SER A 43 5.93 15.23 7.90
N HIS A 44 4.60 15.33 7.86
CA HIS A 44 3.75 14.45 7.07
C HIS A 44 3.66 15.01 5.66
N PHE A 45 4.20 14.27 4.68
CA PHE A 45 3.91 14.53 3.28
C PHE A 45 2.79 13.61 2.78
N ASN A 46 2.12 14.09 1.74
CA ASN A 46 0.91 13.57 1.12
C ASN A 46 0.84 12.03 1.13
N GLY A 47 -0.27 11.53 1.68
CA GLY A 47 -0.68 10.16 1.45
C GLY A 47 -1.40 10.09 0.11
N GLU A 48 -0.80 9.47 -0.89
CA GLU A 48 -1.52 9.14 -2.12
C GLU A 48 -2.38 7.92 -1.84
N VAL A 49 -3.69 8.03 -2.09
CA VAL A 49 -4.63 6.92 -2.03
C VAL A 49 -5.03 6.60 -3.46
N LYS A 50 -4.62 5.41 -3.93
CA LYS A 50 -4.92 4.95 -5.28
C LYS A 50 -5.75 3.69 -5.23
N ALA A 51 -6.82 3.63 -6.02
CA ALA A 51 -7.51 2.38 -6.28
C ALA A 51 -6.63 1.52 -7.18
N ILE A 52 -6.27 0.32 -6.72
CA ILE A 52 -5.35 -0.57 -7.44
C ILE A 52 -6.04 -1.79 -8.05
N GLY A 53 -7.31 -2.04 -7.71
CA GLY A 53 -8.08 -3.13 -8.28
C GLY A 53 -9.34 -3.44 -7.49
N ILE A 54 -9.95 -4.58 -7.82
CA ILE A 54 -11.13 -5.12 -7.14
C ILE A 54 -10.88 -6.57 -6.71
N ILE A 55 -11.51 -6.98 -5.62
CA ILE A 55 -11.67 -8.38 -5.24
C ILE A 55 -13.05 -8.86 -5.67
N TYR A 56 -13.07 -10.02 -6.31
CA TYR A 56 -14.28 -10.71 -6.72
C TYR A 56 -14.21 -12.18 -6.31
N LYS A 57 -15.36 -12.83 -6.29
CA LYS A 57 -15.51 -14.24 -5.94
C LYS A 57 -15.88 -15.04 -7.19
N GLU A 58 -15.18 -16.12 -7.45
CA GLU A 58 -15.46 -17.07 -8.53
C GLU A 58 -15.26 -18.49 -8.00
N ASN A 59 -16.21 -19.40 -8.22
CA ASN A 59 -16.12 -20.81 -7.79
C ASN A 59 -15.69 -21.00 -6.32
N GLU A 60 -16.28 -20.23 -5.41
CA GLU A 60 -15.97 -20.22 -3.97
C GLU A 60 -14.66 -19.56 -3.55
N ASP A 61 -13.76 -19.30 -4.48
CA ASP A 61 -12.47 -18.65 -4.27
C ASP A 61 -12.53 -17.13 -4.50
N TYR A 62 -11.64 -16.40 -3.83
CA TYR A 62 -11.50 -14.95 -3.96
C TYR A 62 -10.27 -14.60 -4.78
N PHE A 63 -10.45 -13.73 -5.77
CA PHE A 63 -9.42 -13.29 -6.69
C PHE A 63 -9.27 -11.77 -6.66
N PHE A 64 -8.07 -11.30 -6.99
CA PHE A 64 -7.78 -9.87 -7.13
C PHE A 64 -7.57 -9.51 -8.60
N ALA A 65 -8.43 -8.65 -9.14
CA ALA A 65 -8.30 -8.07 -10.47
C ALA A 65 -7.67 -6.66 -10.36
N PRO A 66 -6.38 -6.50 -10.71
CA PRO A 66 -5.70 -5.22 -10.62
C PRO A 66 -6.06 -4.29 -11.79
N PHE A 67 -6.06 -2.97 -11.57
CA PHE A 67 -6.26 -1.97 -12.63
C PHE A 67 -4.96 -1.64 -13.39
N GLU A 68 -3.81 -1.87 -12.75
CA GLU A 68 -2.47 -1.67 -13.31
C GLU A 68 -1.60 -2.91 -13.05
N LYS A 69 -0.38 -2.91 -13.57
CA LYS A 69 0.53 -4.04 -13.41
C LYS A 69 1.02 -4.13 -11.96
N GLU A 70 0.44 -5.05 -11.18
CA GLU A 70 0.77 -5.25 -9.76
C GLU A 70 1.49 -6.59 -9.55
N ASN A 71 2.59 -6.59 -8.79
CA ASN A 71 3.45 -7.76 -8.67
C ASN A 71 2.99 -8.77 -7.59
N ASN A 72 1.99 -8.42 -6.76
CA ASN A 72 1.65 -9.17 -5.55
C ASN A 72 0.16 -9.52 -5.46
N LEU A 73 -0.42 -10.10 -6.51
CA LEU A 73 -1.87 -10.33 -6.60
C LEU A 73 -2.39 -11.31 -5.54
N ASP A 74 -1.72 -12.44 -5.38
CA ASP A 74 -2.13 -13.49 -4.44
C ASP A 74 -2.07 -13.03 -2.98
N LEU A 75 -1.08 -12.18 -2.66
CA LEU A 75 -0.91 -11.64 -1.32
C LEU A 75 -2.10 -10.75 -0.92
N ILE A 76 -2.59 -9.94 -1.87
CA ILE A 76 -3.69 -9.00 -1.66
C ILE A 76 -5.01 -9.74 -1.43
N ALA A 77 -5.29 -10.75 -2.25
CA ALA A 77 -6.49 -11.59 -2.09
C ALA A 77 -6.45 -12.35 -0.75
N LYS A 78 -5.28 -12.90 -0.39
CA LYS A 78 -5.09 -13.58 0.90
C LYS A 78 -5.29 -12.66 2.10
N GLU A 79 -4.73 -11.44 2.06
CA GLU A 79 -4.89 -10.47 3.13
C GLU A 79 -6.36 -10.09 3.37
N TYR A 80 -7.16 -10.00 2.29
CA TYR A 80 -8.60 -9.78 2.40
C TYR A 80 -9.31 -10.95 3.09
N VAL A 81 -9.07 -12.18 2.66
CA VAL A 81 -9.71 -13.37 3.25
C VAL A 81 -9.37 -13.50 4.74
N GLU A 82 -8.09 -13.34 5.10
CA GLU A 82 -7.61 -13.51 6.47
C GLU A 82 -8.12 -12.43 7.42
N LYS A 83 -8.14 -11.16 6.99
CA LYS A 83 -8.49 -10.05 7.88
C LYS A 83 -9.97 -9.68 7.88
N TYR A 84 -10.69 -9.93 6.79
CA TYR A 84 -12.04 -9.41 6.60
C TYR A 84 -13.12 -10.49 6.48
N LEU A 85 -12.78 -11.72 6.09
CA LEU A 85 -13.75 -12.82 5.98
C LEU A 85 -13.67 -13.84 7.13
N LYS A 86 -12.49 -14.09 7.70
CA LYS A 86 -12.32 -14.97 8.87
C LYS A 86 -12.62 -14.26 10.20
N LYS A 87 -13.82 -13.70 10.33
CA LYS A 87 -14.35 -13.17 11.60
C LYS A 87 -14.85 -14.29 12.50
#